data_AF-A0A251XD85-F1
#
_entry.id   AF-A0A251XD85-F1
#
_cell.length_a   1.000
_cell.length_b   1.000
_cell.length_c   1.000
_cell.angle_alpha   90.00
_cell.angle_beta   90.00
_cell.angle_gamma   90.00
#
_symmetry.space_group_name_H-M   'P 1'
#
loop_
_entity.id
_entity.type
_entity.pdbx_description
1 polymer ?
#
loop_
_entity_poly.entity_id
_entity_poly.type
_entity_poly.pdbx_seq_one_letter_code
_entity_poly.pdbx_strand_id
1 'polypeptide(L)'
;MYKIKLMVVLFLIFSSFSVHLFAREFREQAAYYIEKYGRADPQLAEIKKVYAIFERVRAVADKQQQRWPQLIVVQTAPSHFALALPDGSIVISAATIRAHYDAVSEIYGDTRLAFILGHELAHLANNDFWHREILQFADNQALTSAVQLEKDTLQRQELAADDAGFLYAALAGYPVSLLLEEKEQKNSFFELWEQQPWQAAIRTHPDSQVRMSLLKERLQLLLEKSIYFHFGVRLSHFNRCEDAIYFFKALQQHFPSREVFNNLGVCYLQLARRELGEKGWLYWLPIQLEIDNRMEQLLTGTMRGYDSVADNYLSQARQAFEQASQMDAHYAPAWLNLAITLFYQQDIFVARAAIEKARALSPNDTHVAGMRALIIADEGFGADTWSQAIVLLEELLDDPEVSPLWLYNTAQLLRQRGRTVPDGYWQRLATYTLPFPVKQMVCAQTPCATSAKNKPSTSLEELIKLPVKLGSYLRRDPQAQAYLTPFTRFDFDWQKAVYGTLYQTPTEEILVLAGYVEMVVLHDLAISVEQLQAACPFPLQKTDVVQGQLWHCDTWSALLQAQKVQQIWIVNDETQKK
;
A
#
# COMPACT_ATOMS: atom_id res chain seq x y z
N MET A 1 -25.01 -4.44 -72.16
CA MET A 1 -25.02 -3.37 -71.13
C MET A 1 -25.55 -3.84 -69.76
N TYR A 2 -26.68 -4.56 -69.64
CA TYR A 2 -27.31 -4.85 -68.33
C TYR A 2 -26.39 -5.48 -67.26
N LYS A 3 -25.59 -6.52 -67.60
CA LYS A 3 -24.67 -7.17 -66.65
C LYS A 3 -23.63 -6.22 -66.02
N ILE A 4 -23.18 -5.19 -66.74
CA ILE A 4 -22.19 -4.23 -66.23
C ILE A 4 -22.82 -3.33 -65.15
N LYS A 5 -24.05 -2.86 -65.36
CA LYS A 5 -24.78 -2.08 -64.33
C LYS A 5 -24.99 -2.90 -63.05
N LEU A 6 -25.31 -4.20 -63.16
CA LEU A 6 -25.52 -5.05 -61.99
C LEU A 6 -24.22 -5.29 -61.20
N MET A 7 -23.09 -5.53 -61.89
CA MET A 7 -21.78 -5.61 -61.22
C MET A 7 -21.39 -4.29 -60.53
N VAL A 8 -21.59 -3.14 -61.17
CA VAL A 8 -21.27 -1.84 -60.55
C VAL A 8 -22.15 -1.58 -59.32
N VAL A 9 -23.44 -1.94 -59.35
CA VAL A 9 -24.31 -1.82 -58.16
C VAL A 9 -23.89 -2.78 -57.03
N LEU A 10 -23.56 -4.04 -57.34
CA LEU A 10 -23.05 -4.98 -56.33
C LEU A 10 -21.69 -4.56 -55.76
N PHE A 11 -20.78 -4.04 -56.59
CA PHE A 11 -19.48 -3.54 -56.13
C PHE A 11 -19.63 -2.27 -55.29
N LEU A 12 -20.55 -1.37 -55.64
CA LEU A 12 -20.89 -0.21 -54.81
C LEU A 12 -21.49 -0.63 -53.46
N ILE A 13 -22.41 -1.59 -53.43
CA ILE A 13 -23.02 -2.12 -52.19
C ILE A 13 -21.97 -2.82 -51.31
N PHE A 14 -21.09 -3.64 -51.88
CA PHE A 14 -19.98 -4.21 -51.11
C PHE A 14 -19.02 -3.13 -50.61
N SER A 15 -18.68 -2.13 -51.44
CA SER A 15 -17.79 -1.04 -51.03
C SER A 15 -18.40 -0.19 -49.91
N SER A 16 -19.70 0.10 -49.93
CA SER A 16 -20.34 0.83 -48.84
C SER A 16 -20.46 -0.01 -47.58
N PHE A 17 -20.75 -1.31 -47.68
CA PHE A 17 -20.77 -2.20 -46.52
C PHE A 17 -19.40 -2.31 -45.86
N SER A 18 -18.33 -2.49 -46.65
CA SER A 18 -16.95 -2.51 -46.16
C SER A 18 -16.51 -1.15 -45.60
N VAL A 19 -16.86 -0.03 -46.24
CA VAL A 19 -16.56 1.31 -45.72
C VAL A 19 -17.31 1.59 -44.42
N HIS A 20 -18.56 1.15 -44.27
CA HIS A 20 -19.30 1.30 -43.01
C HIS A 20 -18.74 0.41 -41.90
N LEU A 21 -18.23 -0.79 -42.21
CA LEU A 21 -17.55 -1.64 -41.22
C LEU A 21 -16.20 -1.04 -40.79
N PHE A 22 -15.37 -0.65 -41.76
CA PHE A 22 -14.05 -0.06 -41.51
C PHE A 22 -14.15 1.31 -40.79
N ALA A 23 -15.17 2.12 -41.11
CA ALA A 23 -15.45 3.37 -40.40
C ALA A 23 -16.06 3.15 -39.00
N ARG A 24 -16.50 1.93 -38.66
CA ARG A 24 -16.87 1.54 -37.28
C ARG A 24 -15.61 1.14 -36.50
N GLU A 25 -14.80 0.24 -37.06
CA GLU A 25 -13.51 -0.20 -36.48
C GLU A 25 -12.53 0.97 -36.25
N PHE A 26 -12.48 1.96 -37.15
CA PHE A 26 -11.63 3.15 -36.99
C PHE A 26 -12.11 4.09 -35.86
N ARG A 27 -13.42 4.11 -35.56
CA ARG A 27 -14.01 4.89 -34.45
C ARG A 27 -13.92 4.18 -33.10
N GLU A 28 -13.49 2.92 -33.09
CA GLU A 28 -13.16 2.15 -31.88
C GLU A 28 -11.69 2.34 -31.46
N GLN A 29 -10.95 3.21 -32.17
CA GLN A 29 -9.53 3.51 -31.94
C GLN A 29 -9.31 4.97 -31.55
N ALA A 30 -8.30 5.25 -30.73
CA ALA A 30 -7.93 6.62 -30.37
C ALA A 30 -7.55 7.49 -31.59
N ALA A 31 -7.11 6.88 -32.70
CA ALA A 31 -6.76 7.57 -33.94
C ALA A 31 -7.87 8.52 -34.44
N TYR A 32 -9.13 8.07 -34.44
CA TYR A 32 -10.28 8.88 -34.82
C TYR A 32 -10.48 10.12 -33.93
N TYR A 33 -10.27 9.97 -32.61
CA TYR A 33 -10.40 11.08 -31.67
C TYR A 33 -9.26 12.09 -31.79
N ILE A 34 -8.03 11.61 -32.07
CA ILE A 34 -6.87 12.44 -32.36
C ILE A 34 -7.05 13.21 -33.68
N GLU A 35 -7.54 12.57 -34.73
CA GLU A 35 -7.84 13.23 -36.02
C GLU A 35 -8.94 14.29 -35.87
N LYS A 36 -10.02 13.98 -35.15
CA LYS A 36 -11.18 14.86 -35.01
C LYS A 36 -10.97 16.07 -34.10
N TYR A 37 -10.20 15.91 -33.01
CA TYR A 37 -10.09 16.91 -31.94
C TYR A 37 -8.65 17.36 -31.62
N GLY A 38 -7.65 16.83 -32.32
CA GLY A 38 -6.23 17.08 -32.05
C GLY A 38 -5.75 16.46 -30.73
N ARG A 39 -4.53 15.91 -30.71
CA ARG A 39 -3.88 15.50 -29.45
C ARG A 39 -3.31 16.74 -28.75
N ALA A 40 -3.58 16.91 -27.46
CA ALA A 40 -2.94 17.94 -26.65
C ALA A 40 -1.44 17.64 -26.47
N ASP A 41 -0.60 18.67 -26.42
CA ASP A 41 0.85 18.51 -26.30
C ASP A 41 1.23 17.86 -24.94
N PRO A 42 1.83 16.65 -24.92
CA PRO A 42 2.24 15.97 -23.70
C PRO A 42 3.42 16.64 -23.00
N GLN A 43 4.03 17.71 -23.55
CA GLN A 43 5.08 18.47 -22.88
C GLN A 43 4.56 19.58 -21.95
N LEU A 44 3.30 20.00 -22.09
CA LEU A 44 2.66 20.98 -21.21
C LEU A 44 2.58 20.46 -19.76
N ALA A 45 2.84 21.33 -18.78
CA ALA A 45 2.90 20.93 -17.36
C ALA A 45 1.58 20.36 -16.83
N GLU A 46 0.44 20.96 -17.22
CA GLU A 46 -0.90 20.46 -16.89
C GLU A 46 -1.11 19.04 -17.46
N ILE A 47 -0.74 18.82 -18.73
CA ILE A 47 -0.93 17.54 -19.42
C ILE A 47 -0.01 16.46 -18.83
N LYS A 48 1.26 16.80 -18.54
CA LYS A 48 2.21 15.93 -17.82
C LYS A 48 1.64 15.45 -16.49
N LYS A 49 0.98 16.34 -15.74
CA LYS A 49 0.34 15.94 -14.49
C LYS A 49 -0.80 14.94 -14.72
N VAL A 50 -1.67 15.16 -15.70
CA VAL A 50 -2.75 14.20 -15.99
C VAL A 50 -2.20 12.82 -16.41
N TYR A 51 -1.12 12.76 -17.18
CA TYR A 51 -0.41 11.49 -17.43
C TYR A 51 0.18 10.88 -16.15
N ALA A 52 0.75 11.68 -15.23
CA ALA A 52 1.26 11.17 -13.96
C ALA A 52 0.15 10.64 -13.02
N ILE A 53 -1.01 11.30 -12.96
CA ILE A 53 -2.20 10.81 -12.25
C ILE A 53 -2.65 9.49 -12.88
N PHE A 54 -2.80 9.46 -14.21
CA PHE A 54 -3.19 8.26 -14.94
C PHE A 54 -2.26 7.07 -14.68
N GLU A 55 -0.93 7.26 -14.73
CA GLU A 55 0.02 6.19 -14.49
C GLU A 55 -0.06 5.63 -13.05
N ARG A 56 -0.32 6.47 -12.05
CA ARG A 56 -0.50 6.03 -10.66
C ARG A 56 -1.80 5.25 -10.48
N VAL A 57 -2.91 5.70 -11.07
CA VAL A 57 -4.19 4.98 -11.03
C VAL A 57 -4.14 3.68 -11.87
N ARG A 58 -3.44 3.69 -13.02
CA ARG A 58 -3.22 2.50 -13.87
C ARG A 58 -2.33 1.45 -13.22
N ALA A 59 -1.39 1.85 -12.36
CA ALA A 59 -0.55 0.93 -11.61
C ALA A 59 -1.35 0.07 -10.61
N VAL A 60 -2.48 0.59 -10.11
CA VAL A 60 -3.30 -0.05 -9.06
C VAL A 60 -4.65 -0.60 -9.55
N ALA A 61 -5.13 -0.17 -10.73
CA ALA A 61 -6.36 -0.67 -11.35
C ALA A 61 -6.27 -2.13 -11.83
N ASP A 62 -7.43 -2.77 -12.04
CA ASP A 62 -7.52 -4.13 -12.57
C ASP A 62 -6.91 -4.24 -13.97
N LYS A 63 -6.09 -5.28 -14.16
CA LYS A 63 -5.40 -5.59 -15.43
C LYS A 63 -6.05 -6.76 -16.16
N GLN A 64 -7.36 -6.92 -15.96
CA GLN A 64 -8.18 -7.91 -16.65
C GLN A 64 -8.19 -7.61 -18.17
N GLN A 65 -8.51 -8.62 -18.99
CA GLN A 65 -8.42 -8.58 -20.47
C GLN A 65 -7.01 -8.41 -21.07
N GLN A 66 -5.93 -8.32 -20.28
CA GLN A 66 -4.53 -8.18 -20.74
C GLN A 66 -4.27 -6.97 -21.70
N ARG A 67 -5.14 -5.96 -21.71
CA ARG A 67 -4.88 -4.69 -22.39
C ARG A 67 -3.78 -3.91 -21.66
N TRP A 68 -3.10 -3.03 -22.37
CA TRP A 68 -2.17 -2.05 -21.80
C TRP A 68 -2.80 -0.65 -21.89
N PRO A 69 -3.43 -0.13 -20.81
CA PRO A 69 -4.19 1.10 -20.91
C PRO A 69 -3.30 2.30 -21.29
N GLN A 70 -3.78 3.15 -22.20
CA GLN A 70 -3.07 4.37 -22.63
C GLN A 70 -3.98 5.59 -22.57
N LEU A 71 -3.52 6.68 -21.92
CA LEU A 71 -4.24 7.94 -21.93
C LEU A 71 -3.99 8.73 -23.21
N ILE A 72 -5.06 9.30 -23.78
CA ILE A 72 -5.01 10.26 -24.88
C ILE A 72 -5.81 11.50 -24.48
N VAL A 73 -5.12 12.62 -24.26
CA VAL A 73 -5.77 13.92 -24.04
C VAL A 73 -6.03 14.61 -25.38
N VAL A 74 -7.27 15.01 -25.64
CA VAL A 74 -7.66 15.73 -26.87
C VAL A 74 -7.97 17.21 -26.62
N GLN A 75 -7.62 18.08 -27.57
CA GLN A 75 -7.48 19.52 -27.33
C GLN A 75 -8.73 20.35 -27.66
N THR A 76 -9.30 20.19 -28.86
CA THR A 76 -10.34 21.10 -29.40
C THR A 76 -11.77 20.58 -29.25
N ALA A 77 -11.96 19.46 -28.56
CA ALA A 77 -13.27 18.90 -28.25
C ALA A 77 -14.16 19.96 -27.54
N PRO A 78 -15.34 20.29 -28.09
CA PRO A 78 -16.19 21.38 -27.58
C PRO A 78 -16.95 21.01 -26.31
N SER A 79 -16.82 19.77 -25.82
CA SER A 79 -17.52 19.26 -24.65
C SER A 79 -16.57 18.60 -23.66
N HIS A 80 -17.01 18.56 -22.41
CA HIS A 80 -16.52 17.60 -21.44
C HIS A 80 -16.81 16.18 -21.97
N PHE A 81 -15.82 15.30 -21.85
CA PHE A 81 -15.93 13.85 -21.90
C PHE A 81 -14.68 13.17 -21.32
N ALA A 82 -14.87 11.98 -20.78
CA ALA A 82 -13.90 10.89 -20.78
C ALA A 82 -14.59 9.67 -21.44
N LEU A 83 -13.81 8.70 -21.93
CA LEU A 83 -14.30 7.41 -22.47
C LEU A 83 -13.19 6.38 -22.62
N ALA A 84 -13.48 5.12 -22.27
CA ALA A 84 -12.70 3.94 -22.61
C ALA A 84 -12.99 3.41 -24.03
N LEU A 85 -11.98 2.84 -24.69
CA LEU A 85 -12.06 2.27 -26.04
C LEU A 85 -11.61 0.80 -26.11
N PRO A 86 -12.19 -0.01 -27.02
CA PRO A 86 -11.79 -1.41 -27.21
C PRO A 86 -10.31 -1.64 -27.53
N ASP A 87 -9.63 -0.65 -28.11
CA ASP A 87 -8.20 -0.69 -28.46
C ASP A 87 -7.24 -0.60 -27.25
N GLY A 88 -7.75 -0.31 -26.05
CA GLY A 88 -6.94 -0.06 -24.84
C GLY A 88 -6.76 1.41 -24.48
N SER A 89 -7.26 2.33 -25.29
CA SER A 89 -7.14 3.77 -25.03
C SER A 89 -8.23 4.27 -24.09
N ILE A 90 -7.87 5.27 -23.28
CA ILE A 90 -8.82 6.13 -22.56
C ILE A 90 -8.63 7.54 -23.11
N VAL A 91 -9.71 8.15 -23.60
CA VAL A 91 -9.68 9.47 -24.24
C VAL A 91 -10.39 10.49 -23.35
N ILE A 92 -9.69 11.55 -22.96
CA ILE A 92 -10.24 12.63 -22.12
C ILE A 92 -10.09 13.98 -22.83
N SER A 93 -11.09 14.86 -22.73
CA SER A 93 -10.97 16.21 -23.30
C SER A 93 -10.24 17.19 -22.37
N ALA A 94 -9.48 18.11 -22.94
CA ALA A 94 -8.92 19.25 -22.23
C ALA A 94 -10.02 20.18 -21.65
N ALA A 95 -11.27 20.06 -22.09
CA ALA A 95 -12.41 20.70 -21.43
C ALA A 95 -12.78 20.00 -20.10
N THR A 96 -12.79 18.65 -20.06
CA THR A 96 -12.99 17.88 -18.81
C THR A 96 -11.94 18.25 -17.77
N ILE A 97 -10.66 18.26 -18.15
CA ILE A 97 -9.54 18.58 -17.25
C ILE A 97 -9.75 19.96 -16.62
N ARG A 98 -9.93 21.01 -17.43
CA ARG A 98 -10.11 22.38 -16.94
C ARG A 98 -11.33 22.53 -16.02
N ALA A 99 -12.46 21.85 -16.31
CA ALA A 99 -13.66 21.94 -15.50
C ALA A 99 -13.51 21.30 -14.09
N HIS A 100 -12.69 20.26 -13.95
CA HIS A 100 -12.51 19.58 -12.66
C HIS A 100 -11.50 20.29 -11.74
N TYR A 101 -10.61 21.12 -12.29
CA TYR A 101 -9.76 22.06 -11.53
C TYR A 101 -10.41 23.45 -11.33
N ASP A 102 -11.53 23.78 -11.98
CA ASP A 102 -12.13 25.12 -11.84
C ASP A 102 -12.60 25.38 -10.41
N ALA A 103 -12.26 26.57 -9.91
CA ALA A 103 -12.59 27.09 -8.58
C ALA A 103 -12.28 26.16 -7.38
N VAL A 104 -11.37 25.18 -7.52
CA VAL A 104 -10.93 24.29 -6.43
C VAL A 104 -9.40 24.28 -6.27
N SER A 105 -8.90 23.78 -5.14
CA SER A 105 -7.45 23.61 -4.94
C SER A 105 -6.92 22.39 -5.70
N GLU A 106 -5.60 22.36 -5.87
CA GLU A 106 -4.89 21.35 -6.65
C GLU A 106 -5.22 19.91 -6.26
N ILE A 107 -5.31 19.62 -4.95
CA ILE A 107 -5.60 18.26 -4.45
C ILE A 107 -7.04 17.80 -4.72
N TYR A 108 -8.03 18.71 -4.76
CA TYR A 108 -9.39 18.37 -5.19
C TYR A 108 -9.41 18.03 -6.68
N GLY A 109 -8.78 18.85 -7.54
CA GLY A 109 -8.74 18.61 -8.98
C GLY A 109 -7.98 17.32 -9.35
N ASP A 110 -6.84 17.07 -8.69
CA ASP A 110 -6.07 15.82 -8.81
C ASP A 110 -6.91 14.59 -8.41
N THR A 111 -7.64 14.66 -7.28
CA THR A 111 -8.51 13.56 -6.80
C THR A 111 -9.71 13.33 -7.72
N ARG A 112 -10.34 14.40 -8.23
CA ARG A 112 -11.43 14.33 -9.22
C ARG A 112 -10.96 13.65 -10.51
N LEU A 113 -9.78 13.98 -11.02
CA LEU A 113 -9.22 13.30 -12.18
C LEU A 113 -8.82 11.85 -11.89
N ALA A 114 -8.30 11.55 -10.70
CA ALA A 114 -7.97 10.18 -10.31
C ALA A 114 -9.22 9.28 -10.34
N PHE A 115 -10.36 9.76 -9.82
CA PHE A 115 -11.64 9.06 -9.90
C PHE A 115 -12.08 8.83 -11.35
N ILE A 116 -12.09 9.88 -12.18
CA ILE A 116 -12.52 9.78 -13.58
C ILE A 116 -11.67 8.77 -14.35
N LEU A 117 -10.35 8.85 -14.21
CA LEU A 117 -9.42 7.94 -14.89
C LEU A 117 -9.56 6.51 -14.36
N GLY A 118 -9.88 6.32 -13.06
CA GLY A 118 -10.19 5.02 -12.47
C GLY A 118 -11.51 4.43 -13.00
N HIS A 119 -12.56 5.25 -13.15
CA HIS A 119 -13.86 4.86 -13.69
C HIS A 119 -13.73 4.36 -15.14
N GLU A 120 -12.97 5.08 -15.99
CA GLU A 120 -12.69 4.61 -17.36
C GLU A 120 -11.81 3.35 -17.40
N LEU A 121 -10.88 3.19 -16.44
CA LEU A 121 -10.08 1.97 -16.31
C LEU A 121 -10.94 0.76 -15.92
N ALA A 122 -11.98 0.96 -15.08
CA ALA A 122 -12.93 -0.09 -14.72
C ALA A 122 -13.76 -0.56 -15.93
N HIS A 123 -14.31 0.37 -16.72
CA HIS A 123 -14.99 0.05 -17.98
C HIS A 123 -14.09 -0.73 -18.94
N LEU A 124 -12.82 -0.34 -19.06
CA LEU A 124 -11.83 -1.00 -19.91
C LEU A 124 -11.49 -2.43 -19.45
N ALA A 125 -11.49 -2.69 -18.13
CA ALA A 125 -11.26 -4.00 -17.54
C ALA A 125 -12.46 -4.96 -17.69
N ASN A 126 -13.69 -4.42 -17.66
CA ASN A 126 -14.92 -5.21 -17.82
C ASN A 126 -15.33 -5.44 -19.28
N ASN A 127 -14.84 -4.64 -20.22
CA ASN A 127 -15.31 -4.48 -21.62
C ASN A 127 -16.62 -3.68 -21.78
N ASP A 128 -16.91 -2.77 -20.84
CA ASP A 128 -18.13 -1.98 -20.83
C ASP A 128 -17.98 -0.73 -21.73
N PHE A 129 -18.23 -0.90 -23.03
CA PHE A 129 -17.99 0.16 -24.06
C PHE A 129 -19.29 0.79 -24.60
N TRP A 130 -20.29 1.03 -23.75
CA TRP A 130 -21.64 1.46 -24.20
C TRP A 130 -21.77 2.97 -24.43
N HIS A 131 -21.07 3.83 -23.67
CA HIS A 131 -21.11 5.29 -23.80
C HIS A 131 -20.71 5.73 -25.22
N ARG A 132 -19.76 5.00 -25.80
CA ARG A 132 -19.33 5.07 -27.21
C ARG A 132 -20.49 4.95 -28.19
N GLU A 133 -21.41 4.00 -27.98
CA GLU A 133 -22.50 3.76 -28.92
C GLU A 133 -23.52 4.91 -28.88
N ILE A 134 -23.79 5.47 -27.69
CA ILE A 134 -24.62 6.67 -27.57
C ILE A 134 -23.92 7.89 -28.18
N LEU A 135 -22.61 8.07 -27.93
CA LEU A 135 -21.80 9.13 -28.55
C LEU A 135 -21.77 9.06 -30.08
N GLN A 136 -21.90 7.86 -30.67
CA GLN A 136 -21.97 7.65 -32.11
C GLN A 136 -23.38 7.86 -32.70
N PHE A 137 -24.43 7.76 -31.88
CA PHE A 137 -25.82 7.65 -32.32
C PHE A 137 -26.82 8.50 -31.51
N ALA A 138 -26.40 9.60 -30.89
CA ALA A 138 -27.25 10.44 -30.03
C ALA A 138 -28.54 10.95 -30.72
N ASP A 139 -28.51 11.15 -32.04
CA ASP A 139 -29.66 11.57 -32.85
C ASP A 139 -30.58 10.40 -33.30
N ASN A 140 -30.25 9.14 -32.96
CA ASN A 140 -30.92 7.94 -33.47
C ASN A 140 -31.94 7.36 -32.48
N GLN A 141 -33.21 7.70 -32.68
CA GLN A 141 -34.35 7.25 -31.85
C GLN A 141 -34.48 5.72 -31.71
N ALA A 142 -34.02 4.94 -32.70
CA ALA A 142 -34.06 3.48 -32.62
C ALA A 142 -33.04 2.95 -31.62
N LEU A 143 -31.87 3.58 -31.52
CA LEU A 143 -30.84 3.19 -30.55
C LEU A 143 -31.22 3.65 -29.14
N THR A 144 -31.74 4.87 -28.97
CA THR A 144 -32.18 5.34 -27.64
C THR A 144 -33.27 4.45 -27.05
N SER A 145 -34.15 3.90 -27.89
CA SER A 145 -35.17 2.93 -27.48
C SER A 145 -34.58 1.57 -27.06
N ALA A 146 -33.50 1.11 -27.69
CA ALA A 146 -32.81 -0.13 -27.30
C ALA A 146 -32.04 0.04 -25.98
N VAL A 147 -31.27 1.12 -25.84
CA VAL A 147 -30.53 1.45 -24.61
C VAL A 147 -31.48 1.62 -23.41
N GLN A 148 -32.69 2.15 -23.63
CA GLN A 148 -33.73 2.27 -22.60
C GLN A 148 -34.26 0.91 -22.10
N LEU A 149 -34.18 -0.18 -22.89
CA LEU A 149 -34.57 -1.53 -22.48
C LEU A 149 -33.50 -2.22 -21.62
N GLU A 150 -32.23 -1.84 -21.77
CA GLU A 150 -31.09 -2.40 -21.02
C GLU A 150 -30.66 -1.51 -19.84
N LYS A 151 -31.39 -0.41 -19.57
CA LYS A 151 -31.04 0.62 -18.59
C LYS A 151 -30.61 0.08 -17.22
N ASP A 152 -31.29 -0.92 -16.68
CA ASP A 152 -30.99 -1.50 -15.36
C ASP A 152 -29.65 -2.27 -15.35
N THR A 153 -29.14 -2.69 -16.50
CA THR A 153 -27.78 -3.26 -16.66
C THR A 153 -26.74 -2.14 -16.75
N LEU A 154 -27.01 -1.13 -17.57
CA LEU A 154 -26.11 0.02 -17.74
C LEU A 154 -25.91 0.78 -16.42
N GLN A 155 -26.98 1.00 -15.64
CA GLN A 155 -26.90 1.62 -14.31
C GLN A 155 -26.06 0.79 -13.32
N ARG A 156 -26.02 -0.54 -13.45
CA ARG A 156 -25.15 -1.40 -12.62
C ARG A 156 -23.69 -1.37 -13.07
N GLN A 157 -23.43 -1.22 -14.38
CA GLN A 157 -22.07 -1.00 -14.90
C GLN A 157 -21.51 0.35 -14.42
N GLU A 158 -22.31 1.43 -14.43
CA GLU A 158 -21.84 2.73 -13.89
C GLU A 158 -21.53 2.67 -12.40
N LEU A 159 -22.38 2.02 -11.59
CA LEU A 159 -22.13 1.89 -10.15
C LEU A 159 -20.92 1.01 -9.85
N ALA A 160 -20.66 -0.03 -10.65
CA ALA A 160 -19.44 -0.83 -10.54
C ALA A 160 -18.19 -0.02 -10.95
N ALA A 161 -18.28 0.81 -12.00
CA ALA A 161 -17.20 1.69 -12.43
C ALA A 161 -16.98 2.88 -11.48
N ASP A 162 -18.02 3.36 -10.79
CA ASP A 162 -17.90 4.37 -9.72
C ASP A 162 -17.22 3.78 -8.47
N ASP A 163 -17.61 2.57 -8.02
CA ASP A 163 -16.96 1.90 -6.89
C ASP A 163 -15.49 1.57 -7.20
N ALA A 164 -15.23 1.01 -8.38
CA ALA A 164 -13.87 0.72 -8.84
C ALA A 164 -13.06 2.00 -9.07
N GLY A 165 -13.65 3.07 -9.62
CA GLY A 165 -12.99 4.36 -9.82
C GLY A 165 -12.64 5.06 -8.50
N PHE A 166 -13.54 5.02 -7.52
CA PHE A 166 -13.28 5.47 -6.15
C PHE A 166 -12.16 4.65 -5.50
N LEU A 167 -12.22 3.33 -5.64
CA LEU A 167 -11.22 2.40 -5.14
C LEU A 167 -9.84 2.66 -5.77
N TYR A 168 -9.74 2.78 -7.09
CA TYR A 168 -8.47 3.00 -7.79
C TYR A 168 -7.88 4.40 -7.55
N ALA A 169 -8.73 5.42 -7.36
CA ALA A 169 -8.29 6.75 -6.95
C ALA A 169 -7.71 6.73 -5.52
N ALA A 170 -8.42 6.10 -4.58
CA ALA A 170 -7.95 5.94 -3.21
C ALA A 170 -6.61 5.19 -3.19
N LEU A 171 -6.52 4.04 -3.88
CA LEU A 171 -5.33 3.20 -4.04
C LEU A 171 -4.07 3.91 -4.56
N ALA A 172 -4.25 4.91 -5.42
CA ALA A 172 -3.14 5.70 -5.95
C ALA A 172 -2.71 6.82 -4.98
N GLY A 173 -3.29 6.86 -3.77
CA GLY A 173 -2.99 7.81 -2.71
C GLY A 173 -3.72 9.15 -2.84
N TYR A 174 -4.88 9.20 -3.51
CA TYR A 174 -5.71 10.41 -3.60
C TYR A 174 -6.80 10.40 -2.50
N PRO A 175 -7.02 11.50 -1.76
CA PRO A 175 -7.97 11.55 -0.65
C PRO A 175 -9.43 11.61 -1.14
N VAL A 176 -10.00 10.44 -1.42
CA VAL A 176 -11.35 10.31 -2.02
C VAL A 176 -12.50 10.85 -1.16
N SER A 177 -12.29 11.11 0.13
CA SER A 177 -13.26 11.85 0.97
C SER A 177 -13.62 13.20 0.37
N LEU A 178 -12.66 13.89 -0.26
CA LEU A 178 -12.85 15.19 -0.92
C LEU A 178 -13.89 15.15 -2.05
N LEU A 179 -14.18 13.99 -2.62
CA LEU A 179 -15.23 13.81 -3.64
C LEU A 179 -16.65 13.91 -3.06
N LEU A 180 -16.79 13.74 -1.74
CA LEU A 180 -18.05 13.59 -1.01
C LEU A 180 -18.38 14.81 -0.14
N GLU A 181 -17.50 15.83 -0.13
CA GLU A 181 -17.57 17.02 0.71
C GLU A 181 -18.30 18.19 0.03
N GLU A 182 -19.55 18.43 0.44
CA GLU A 182 -20.45 19.43 -0.16
C GLU A 182 -20.14 20.89 0.22
N LYS A 183 -19.32 21.15 1.24
CA LYS A 183 -19.21 22.48 1.88
C LYS A 183 -18.17 23.43 1.28
N GLU A 184 -17.09 22.91 0.68
CA GLU A 184 -16.05 23.73 0.04
C GLU A 184 -16.22 23.81 -1.49
N GLN A 185 -17.11 23.00 -2.06
CA GLN A 185 -17.28 22.88 -3.51
C GLN A 185 -18.36 23.83 -4.02
N LYS A 186 -18.01 24.69 -4.98
CA LYS A 186 -18.93 25.64 -5.62
C LYS A 186 -20.00 24.96 -6.50
N ASN A 187 -19.68 23.79 -7.04
CA ASN A 187 -20.57 22.80 -7.65
C ASN A 187 -20.11 21.43 -7.12
N SER A 188 -21.02 20.50 -6.78
CA SER A 188 -20.61 19.14 -6.38
C SER A 188 -19.86 18.42 -7.50
N PHE A 189 -18.89 17.57 -7.14
CA PHE A 189 -18.19 16.76 -8.12
C PHE A 189 -19.16 15.92 -8.97
N PHE A 190 -20.15 15.27 -8.37
CA PHE A 190 -21.09 14.42 -9.12
C PHE A 190 -22.06 15.23 -9.98
N GLU A 191 -22.51 16.41 -9.54
CA GLU A 191 -23.29 17.34 -10.36
C GLU A 191 -22.54 17.78 -11.62
N LEU A 192 -21.22 17.96 -11.54
CA LEU A 192 -20.37 18.36 -12.66
C LEU A 192 -19.99 17.15 -13.53
N TRP A 193 -19.73 15.99 -12.93
CA TRP A 193 -19.48 14.72 -13.61
C TRP A 193 -20.71 14.22 -14.39
N GLU A 194 -21.92 14.67 -14.04
CA GLU A 194 -23.17 14.35 -14.74
C GLU A 194 -23.51 15.29 -15.91
N GLN A 195 -22.78 16.38 -16.08
CA GLN A 195 -22.97 17.32 -17.20
C GLN A 195 -22.31 16.84 -18.52
N GLN A 196 -22.15 15.52 -18.70
CA GLN A 196 -21.68 14.95 -19.97
C GLN A 196 -22.77 15.01 -21.06
N PRO A 197 -22.43 15.35 -22.32
CA PRO A 197 -23.42 15.59 -23.39
C PRO A 197 -24.46 14.49 -23.62
N TRP A 198 -24.10 13.22 -23.43
CA TRP A 198 -24.97 12.08 -23.70
C TRP A 198 -25.94 11.76 -22.55
N GLN A 199 -25.72 12.25 -21.33
CA GLN A 199 -26.66 11.99 -20.23
C GLN A 199 -28.02 12.64 -20.47
N ALA A 200 -28.02 13.81 -21.12
CA ALA A 200 -29.23 14.49 -21.57
C ALA A 200 -30.06 13.67 -22.57
N ALA A 201 -29.45 12.73 -23.30
CA ALA A 201 -30.13 11.93 -24.32
C ALA A 201 -30.88 10.70 -23.74
N ILE A 202 -30.34 10.02 -22.72
CA ILE A 202 -30.90 8.71 -22.26
C ILE A 202 -31.00 8.56 -20.73
N ARG A 203 -30.37 9.42 -19.92
CA ARG A 203 -30.37 9.31 -18.43
C ARG A 203 -30.04 7.90 -17.92
N THR A 204 -28.94 7.32 -18.41
CA THR A 204 -28.48 5.95 -18.08
C THR A 204 -27.60 5.87 -16.83
N HIS A 205 -27.09 6.98 -16.31
CA HIS A 205 -26.46 7.00 -14.98
C HIS A 205 -27.57 7.00 -13.89
N PRO A 206 -27.28 6.53 -12.67
CA PRO A 206 -28.10 6.82 -11.49
C PRO A 206 -28.04 8.32 -11.13
N ASP A 207 -28.93 8.76 -10.24
CA ASP A 207 -28.93 10.13 -9.71
C ASP A 207 -27.67 10.40 -8.85
N SER A 208 -27.13 11.61 -8.93
CA SER A 208 -25.91 12.03 -8.20
C SER A 208 -26.00 11.78 -6.70
N GLN A 209 -27.17 11.93 -6.08
CA GLN A 209 -27.37 11.68 -4.66
C GLN A 209 -27.23 10.19 -4.32
N VAL A 210 -27.66 9.30 -5.21
CA VAL A 210 -27.54 7.84 -5.07
C VAL A 210 -26.08 7.39 -5.24
N ARG A 211 -25.36 7.98 -6.19
CA ARG A 211 -23.93 7.72 -6.40
C ARG A 211 -23.11 8.20 -5.20
N MET A 212 -23.39 9.41 -4.71
CA MET A 212 -22.78 9.95 -3.49
C MET A 212 -23.11 9.14 -2.23
N SER A 213 -24.33 8.62 -2.06
CA SER A 213 -24.68 7.82 -0.88
C SER A 213 -23.95 6.48 -0.88
N LEU A 214 -23.91 5.77 -2.01
CA LEU A 214 -23.19 4.50 -2.15
C LEU A 214 -21.68 4.65 -1.89
N LEU A 215 -21.07 5.75 -2.34
CA LEU A 215 -19.65 6.00 -2.09
C LEU A 215 -19.36 6.50 -0.66
N LYS A 216 -20.31 7.16 0.01
CA LYS A 216 -20.25 7.44 1.46
C LYS A 216 -20.33 6.14 2.28
N GLU A 217 -21.21 5.21 1.92
CA GLU A 217 -21.28 3.87 2.52
C GLU A 217 -20.00 3.05 2.26
N ARG A 218 -19.46 3.10 1.03
CA ARG A 218 -18.19 2.47 0.68
C ARG A 218 -17.03 3.00 1.52
N LEU A 219 -16.91 4.32 1.65
CA LEU A 219 -15.88 4.95 2.47
C LEU A 219 -16.00 4.52 3.94
N GLN A 220 -17.21 4.50 4.51
CA GLN A 220 -17.43 4.01 5.87
C GLN A 220 -16.96 2.55 6.03
N LEU A 221 -17.30 1.66 5.09
CA LEU A 221 -16.85 0.26 5.12
C LEU A 221 -15.32 0.14 5.02
N LEU A 222 -14.64 1.04 4.30
CA LEU A 222 -13.18 1.07 4.25
C LEU A 222 -12.57 1.55 5.58
N LEU A 223 -13.16 2.57 6.20
CA LEU A 223 -12.71 3.13 7.48
C LEU A 223 -12.95 2.17 8.66
N GLU A 224 -14.11 1.51 8.74
CA GLU A 224 -14.43 0.51 9.78
C GLU A 224 -13.43 -0.66 9.83
N LYS A 225 -12.81 -0.96 8.69
CA LYS A 225 -11.83 -2.03 8.55
C LYS A 225 -10.39 -1.59 8.86
N SER A 226 -10.08 -0.29 8.86
CA SER A 226 -8.74 0.25 9.15
C SER A 226 -8.11 -0.28 10.45
N ILE A 227 -8.93 -0.55 11.47
CA ILE A 227 -8.52 -1.14 12.76
C ILE A 227 -7.71 -2.43 12.59
N TYR A 228 -8.01 -3.26 11.58
CA TYR A 228 -7.22 -4.47 11.31
C TYR A 228 -5.79 -4.14 10.83
N PHE A 229 -5.54 -3.02 10.15
CA PHE A 229 -4.18 -2.62 9.75
C PHE A 229 -3.38 -2.23 10.99
N HIS A 230 -3.97 -1.39 11.84
CA HIS A 230 -3.32 -0.91 13.04
C HIS A 230 -2.95 -2.07 13.98
N PHE A 231 -3.85 -3.05 14.18
CA PHE A 231 -3.49 -4.25 14.94
C PHE A 231 -2.52 -5.18 14.20
N GLY A 232 -2.61 -5.32 12.87
CA GLY A 232 -1.60 -6.03 12.09
C GLY A 232 -0.19 -5.45 12.26
N VAL A 233 -0.03 -4.13 12.15
CA VAL A 233 1.23 -3.41 12.40
C VAL A 233 1.72 -3.62 13.83
N ARG A 234 0.86 -3.41 14.83
CA ARG A 234 1.24 -3.55 16.24
C ARG A 234 1.68 -4.98 16.56
N LEU A 235 0.96 -6.00 16.06
CA LEU A 235 1.35 -7.40 16.21
C LEU A 235 2.68 -7.69 15.51
N SER A 236 2.90 -7.17 14.29
CA SER A 236 4.16 -7.33 13.54
C SER A 236 5.36 -6.68 14.26
N HIS A 237 5.13 -5.52 14.88
CA HIS A 237 6.13 -4.79 15.67
C HIS A 237 6.56 -5.59 16.91
N PHE A 238 5.60 -6.20 17.63
CA PHE A 238 5.89 -7.14 18.72
C PHE A 238 6.19 -8.58 18.23
N ASN A 239 6.64 -8.75 16.98
CA ASN A 239 7.09 -10.03 16.38
C ASN A 239 6.03 -11.17 16.40
N ARG A 240 4.73 -10.84 16.50
CA ARG A 240 3.58 -11.77 16.44
C ARG A 240 3.07 -11.92 15.01
N CYS A 241 3.97 -12.27 14.11
CA CYS A 241 3.72 -12.27 12.67
C CYS A 241 2.71 -13.35 12.22
N GLU A 242 2.60 -14.46 12.96
CA GLU A 242 1.54 -15.45 12.75
C GLU A 242 0.14 -14.87 12.94
N ASP A 243 -0.09 -14.05 13.97
CA ASP A 243 -1.37 -13.36 14.18
C ASP A 243 -1.56 -12.27 13.11
N ALA A 244 -0.54 -11.41 12.93
CA ALA A 244 -0.59 -10.23 12.06
C ALA A 244 -0.94 -10.55 10.61
N ILE A 245 -0.46 -11.69 10.07
CA ILE A 245 -0.76 -12.14 8.72
C ILE A 245 -2.28 -12.31 8.51
N TYR A 246 -3.05 -12.74 9.51
CA TYR A 246 -4.50 -12.85 9.35
C TYR A 246 -5.18 -11.50 9.35
N PHE A 247 -4.77 -10.56 10.22
CA PHE A 247 -5.30 -9.20 10.21
C PHE A 247 -5.10 -8.54 8.84
N PHE A 248 -3.88 -8.62 8.30
CA PHE A 248 -3.59 -8.13 6.95
C PHE A 248 -4.33 -8.94 5.86
N LYS A 249 -4.47 -10.27 5.95
CA LYS A 249 -5.20 -11.10 4.96
C LYS A 249 -6.73 -10.92 4.96
N ALA A 250 -7.30 -10.62 6.12
CA ALA A 250 -8.74 -10.49 6.33
C ALA A 250 -9.24 -9.09 6.08
N LEU A 251 -8.43 -8.10 6.47
CA LEU A 251 -8.51 -6.79 5.87
C LEU A 251 -8.41 -6.96 4.34
N GLN A 252 -7.48 -7.80 3.83
CA GLN A 252 -7.06 -7.81 2.41
C GLN A 252 -8.22 -7.69 1.42
N GLN A 253 -9.26 -8.50 1.64
CA GLN A 253 -10.35 -8.78 0.71
C GLN A 253 -11.21 -7.58 0.25
N HIS A 254 -10.95 -6.34 0.69
CA HIS A 254 -11.84 -5.20 0.49
C HIS A 254 -11.27 -4.00 -0.31
N PHE A 255 -9.95 -3.92 -0.55
CA PHE A 255 -9.25 -2.84 -1.32
C PHE A 255 -7.81 -3.31 -1.66
N PRO A 256 -7.13 -2.96 -2.78
CA PRO A 256 -5.77 -3.45 -3.19
C PRO A 256 -4.37 -2.97 -2.65
N SER A 257 -4.17 -1.99 -1.75
CA SER A 257 -2.90 -1.19 -1.68
C SER A 257 -1.55 -1.80 -1.19
N ARG A 258 -0.45 -1.09 -1.52
CA ARG A 258 0.99 -1.40 -1.33
C ARG A 258 1.49 -1.47 0.12
N GLU A 259 1.01 -0.61 1.03
CA GLU A 259 1.49 -0.51 2.44
C GLU A 259 1.41 -1.86 3.14
N VAL A 260 0.31 -2.57 2.91
CA VAL A 260 0.05 -3.85 3.55
C VAL A 260 0.71 -5.01 2.83
N PHE A 261 0.87 -4.93 1.50
CA PHE A 261 1.72 -5.87 0.80
C PHE A 261 3.15 -5.83 1.35
N ASN A 262 3.69 -4.63 1.63
CA ASN A 262 4.96 -4.50 2.34
C ASN A 262 4.88 -5.17 3.72
N ASN A 263 3.87 -4.86 4.54
CA ASN A 263 3.81 -5.40 5.90
C ASN A 263 3.51 -6.92 5.98
N LEU A 264 2.77 -7.49 5.03
CA LEU A 264 2.66 -8.94 4.82
C LEU A 264 4.01 -9.54 4.46
N GLY A 265 4.74 -8.90 3.54
CA GLY A 265 6.10 -9.30 3.19
C GLY A 265 7.04 -9.27 4.39
N VAL A 266 6.94 -8.25 5.23
CA VAL A 266 7.70 -8.12 6.49
C VAL A 266 7.37 -9.28 7.43
N CYS A 267 6.09 -9.61 7.64
CA CYS A 267 5.71 -10.76 8.45
C CYS A 267 6.30 -12.07 7.94
N TYR A 268 6.16 -12.34 6.64
CA TYR A 268 6.71 -13.55 6.03
C TYR A 268 8.25 -13.58 6.11
N LEU A 269 8.93 -12.46 5.90
CA LEU A 269 10.38 -12.35 6.00
C LEU A 269 10.88 -12.56 7.45
N GLN A 270 10.15 -12.05 8.45
CA GLN A 270 10.46 -12.31 9.86
C GLN A 270 10.28 -13.80 10.22
N LEU A 271 9.20 -14.44 9.74
CA LEU A 271 8.97 -15.87 9.93
C LEU A 271 10.07 -16.70 9.24
N ALA A 272 10.39 -16.42 7.98
CA ALA A 272 11.51 -17.05 7.28
C ALA A 272 12.83 -16.93 8.06
N ARG A 273 13.15 -15.72 8.56
CA ARG A 273 14.36 -15.47 9.37
C ARG A 273 14.38 -16.29 10.67
N ARG A 274 13.23 -16.57 11.28
CA ARG A 274 13.13 -17.46 12.44
C ARG A 274 13.39 -18.92 12.06
N GLU A 275 12.73 -19.43 11.01
CA GLU A 275 12.89 -20.82 10.56
C GLU A 275 14.33 -21.10 10.05
N LEU A 276 15.06 -20.08 9.58
CA LEU A 276 16.49 -20.15 9.25
C LEU A 276 17.43 -20.22 10.47
N GLY A 277 16.95 -19.98 11.70
CA GLY A 277 17.75 -20.00 12.92
C GLY A 277 18.96 -19.05 12.86
N GLU A 278 20.13 -19.51 13.30
CA GLU A 278 21.38 -18.74 13.27
C GLU A 278 21.72 -18.18 11.88
N LYS A 279 21.39 -18.90 10.79
CA LYS A 279 21.64 -18.43 9.41
C LYS A 279 20.84 -17.17 9.09
N GLY A 280 19.63 -17.05 9.65
CA GLY A 280 18.79 -15.86 9.51
C GLY A 280 19.39 -14.60 10.12
N TRP A 281 20.31 -14.75 11.09
CA TRP A 281 20.92 -13.68 11.88
C TRP A 281 22.43 -13.51 11.65
N LEU A 282 22.98 -14.21 10.65
CA LEU A 282 24.35 -14.01 10.14
C LEU A 282 24.64 -12.53 9.89
N TYR A 283 23.67 -11.83 9.31
CA TYR A 283 23.59 -10.37 9.26
C TYR A 283 22.34 -9.88 9.99
N TRP A 284 22.42 -8.72 10.61
CA TRP A 284 21.28 -8.00 11.16
C TRP A 284 20.79 -7.03 10.08
N LEU A 285 19.74 -7.43 9.36
CA LEU A 285 19.23 -6.68 8.20
C LEU A 285 18.07 -5.73 8.57
N PRO A 286 17.99 -4.53 7.94
CA PRO A 286 16.99 -3.51 8.24
C PRO A 286 15.66 -3.79 7.54
N ILE A 287 14.81 -4.61 8.17
CA ILE A 287 13.46 -4.87 7.67
C ILE A 287 12.56 -3.66 8.00
N GLN A 288 12.16 -2.88 6.99
CA GLN A 288 11.32 -1.69 7.17
C GLN A 288 9.84 -2.08 7.30
N LEU A 289 9.32 -2.04 8.54
CA LEU A 289 7.89 -2.15 8.86
C LEU A 289 7.23 -0.78 8.73
N GLU A 290 6.18 -0.68 7.93
CA GLU A 290 5.48 0.58 7.66
C GLU A 290 4.43 0.81 8.74
N ILE A 291 4.80 1.62 9.73
CA ILE A 291 3.98 1.91 10.92
C ILE A 291 2.85 2.92 10.61
N ASP A 292 3.09 3.82 9.67
CA ASP A 292 2.10 4.79 9.20
C ASP A 292 1.31 4.25 8.01
N ASN A 293 0.00 4.11 8.18
CA ASN A 293 -0.88 3.70 7.10
C ASN A 293 -1.21 4.92 6.22
N ARG A 294 -0.75 4.95 4.97
CA ARG A 294 -1.37 5.77 3.93
C ARG A 294 -2.31 4.87 3.14
N MET A 295 -3.59 5.25 3.15
CA MET A 295 -4.73 4.39 2.81
C MET A 295 -4.94 3.24 3.82
N GLU A 296 -6.11 3.20 4.46
CA GLU A 296 -7.26 2.73 3.70
C GLU A 296 -7.02 1.58 2.66
N GLN A 297 -6.16 0.56 2.90
CA GLN A 297 -6.34 -0.89 2.51
C GLN A 297 -5.33 -1.62 1.48
N LEU A 298 -5.54 -2.81 0.79
CA LEU A 298 -4.52 -3.95 0.62
C LEU A 298 -4.40 -5.20 -0.43
N LEU A 299 -5.44 -5.82 -1.05
CA LEU A 299 -5.55 -6.93 -2.08
C LEU A 299 -4.44 -7.24 -3.14
N THR A 300 -3.88 -8.42 -3.51
CA THR A 300 -3.70 -9.83 -3.03
C THR A 300 -2.51 -10.47 -3.78
N GLY A 301 -1.97 -11.60 -3.32
CA GLY A 301 -1.27 -12.57 -4.20
C GLY A 301 -1.16 -13.96 -3.57
N THR A 302 -1.31 -15.04 -4.35
CA THR A 302 -1.03 -16.43 -3.92
C THR A 302 -0.32 -17.22 -5.01
N MET A 303 0.54 -18.18 -4.65
CA MET A 303 1.13 -19.17 -5.56
C MET A 303 1.46 -20.50 -4.85
N ARG A 304 1.82 -21.51 -5.65
CA ARG A 304 2.21 -22.87 -5.22
C ARG A 304 3.71 -22.91 -4.92
N GLY A 305 4.15 -23.80 -4.04
CA GLY A 305 5.57 -23.91 -3.66
C GLY A 305 6.16 -25.32 -3.76
N TYR A 306 7.44 -25.41 -3.40
CA TYR A 306 8.10 -26.58 -2.82
C TYR A 306 9.26 -26.09 -1.93
N ASP A 307 10.01 -27.01 -1.33
CA ASP A 307 11.09 -26.78 -0.36
C ASP A 307 10.65 -26.11 0.96
N SER A 308 11.60 -25.66 1.78
CA SER A 308 11.43 -25.64 3.24
C SER A 308 10.45 -24.57 3.74
N VAL A 309 10.08 -24.66 5.03
CA VAL A 309 9.18 -23.69 5.67
C VAL A 309 9.73 -22.26 5.52
N ALA A 310 11.05 -22.08 5.62
CA ALA A 310 11.72 -20.82 5.35
C ALA A 310 11.58 -20.38 3.87
N ASP A 311 11.81 -21.27 2.91
CA ASP A 311 11.78 -20.95 1.47
C ASP A 311 10.36 -20.59 1.00
N ASN A 312 9.35 -21.28 1.53
CA ASN A 312 7.94 -20.97 1.34
C ASN A 312 7.57 -19.59 1.93
N TYR A 313 8.15 -19.20 3.08
CA TYR A 313 7.97 -17.86 3.62
C TYR A 313 8.74 -16.79 2.81
N LEU A 314 9.98 -17.03 2.39
CA LEU A 314 10.72 -16.12 1.50
C LEU A 314 10.00 -15.90 0.16
N SER A 315 9.39 -16.96 -0.40
CA SER A 315 8.61 -16.88 -1.64
C SER A 315 7.36 -16.03 -1.49
N GLN A 316 6.63 -16.17 -0.37
CA GLN A 316 5.48 -15.30 -0.05
C GLN A 316 5.91 -13.86 0.24
N ALA A 317 7.05 -13.65 0.91
CA ALA A 317 7.61 -12.33 1.17
C ALA A 317 7.95 -11.61 -0.14
N ARG A 318 8.67 -12.29 -1.05
CA ARG A 318 9.00 -11.80 -2.38
C ARG A 318 7.77 -11.45 -3.19
N GLN A 319 6.78 -12.35 -3.27
CA GLN A 319 5.53 -12.08 -3.99
C GLN A 319 4.85 -10.81 -3.45
N ALA A 320 4.83 -10.61 -2.14
CA ALA A 320 4.23 -9.44 -1.52
C ALA A 320 5.00 -8.14 -1.85
N PHE A 321 6.33 -8.11 -1.72
CA PHE A 321 7.13 -6.93 -2.08
C PHE A 321 7.16 -6.64 -3.59
N GLU A 322 7.12 -7.67 -4.44
CA GLU A 322 6.94 -7.53 -5.89
C GLU A 322 5.58 -6.90 -6.24
N GLN A 323 4.51 -7.20 -5.50
CA GLN A 323 3.23 -6.50 -5.67
C GLN A 323 3.29 -5.05 -5.17
N ALA A 324 3.77 -4.80 -3.95
CA ALA A 324 3.89 -3.43 -3.40
C ALA A 324 4.65 -2.47 -4.33
N SER A 325 5.73 -2.96 -4.95
CA SER A 325 6.58 -2.21 -5.88
C SER A 325 6.06 -2.15 -7.33
N GLN A 326 5.10 -3.01 -7.72
CA GLN A 326 4.33 -2.89 -8.96
C GLN A 326 3.20 -1.86 -8.86
N MET A 327 2.66 -1.67 -7.65
CA MET A 327 1.58 -0.70 -7.37
C MET A 327 2.09 0.74 -7.29
N ASP A 328 3.26 0.96 -6.68
CA ASP A 328 3.98 2.21 -6.80
C ASP A 328 5.47 1.95 -6.96
N ALA A 329 5.97 2.20 -8.16
CA ALA A 329 7.38 2.07 -8.49
C ALA A 329 8.29 3.01 -7.66
N HIS A 330 7.75 4.04 -7.02
CA HIS A 330 8.48 4.98 -6.17
C HIS A 330 8.46 4.60 -4.68
N TYR A 331 7.86 3.47 -4.31
CA TYR A 331 7.77 3.04 -2.92
C TYR A 331 9.06 2.34 -2.47
N ALA A 332 10.02 3.14 -2.00
CA ALA A 332 11.37 2.69 -1.61
C ALA A 332 11.41 1.53 -0.58
N PRO A 333 10.57 1.47 0.47
CA PRO A 333 10.58 0.36 1.43
C PRO A 333 10.35 -1.00 0.79
N ALA A 334 9.44 -1.09 -0.18
CA ALA A 334 9.19 -2.32 -0.92
C ALA A 334 10.41 -2.77 -1.74
N TRP A 335 11.17 -1.84 -2.34
CA TRP A 335 12.41 -2.18 -3.06
C TRP A 335 13.54 -2.62 -2.12
N LEU A 336 13.70 -2.00 -0.95
CA LEU A 336 14.69 -2.42 0.06
C LEU A 336 14.35 -3.81 0.62
N ASN A 337 13.11 -4.01 1.07
CA ASN A 337 12.67 -5.28 1.63
C ASN A 337 12.66 -6.42 0.58
N LEU A 338 12.37 -6.12 -0.70
CA LEU A 338 12.56 -7.04 -1.81
C LEU A 338 14.05 -7.42 -1.98
N ALA A 339 14.96 -6.46 -1.95
CA ALA A 339 16.41 -6.72 -2.04
C ALA A 339 16.90 -7.61 -0.88
N ILE A 340 16.43 -7.37 0.35
CA ILE A 340 16.72 -8.21 1.53
C ILE A 340 16.19 -9.64 1.32
N THR A 341 14.97 -9.78 0.81
CA THR A 341 14.36 -11.10 0.56
C THR A 341 15.13 -11.88 -0.51
N LEU A 342 15.49 -11.22 -1.61
CA LEU A 342 16.27 -11.81 -2.70
C LEU A 342 17.70 -12.19 -2.25
N PHE A 343 18.30 -11.41 -1.35
CA PHE A 343 19.59 -11.74 -0.74
C PHE A 343 19.53 -13.02 0.10
N TYR A 344 18.50 -13.20 0.94
CA TYR A 344 18.25 -14.47 1.64
C TYR A 344 17.97 -15.64 0.68
N GLN A 345 17.32 -15.39 -0.47
CA GLN A 345 17.12 -16.38 -1.54
C GLN A 345 18.38 -16.61 -2.40
N GLN A 346 19.48 -15.88 -2.16
CA GLN A 346 20.73 -15.91 -2.94
C GLN A 346 20.55 -15.50 -4.43
N ASP A 347 19.48 -14.77 -4.75
CA ASP A 347 19.16 -14.18 -6.05
C ASP A 347 19.94 -12.85 -6.25
N ILE A 348 21.25 -12.85 -6.01
CA ILE A 348 22.08 -11.65 -5.76
C ILE A 348 22.00 -10.61 -6.90
N PHE A 349 21.95 -11.04 -8.17
CA PHE A 349 21.76 -10.13 -9.32
C PHE A 349 20.44 -9.35 -9.25
N VAL A 350 19.36 -10.01 -8.82
CA VAL A 350 18.02 -9.44 -8.71
C VAL A 350 17.95 -8.57 -7.46
N ALA A 351 18.60 -8.99 -6.37
CA ALA A 351 18.80 -8.16 -5.18
C ALA A 351 19.53 -6.85 -5.51
N ARG A 352 20.58 -6.89 -6.34
CA ARG A 352 21.26 -5.69 -6.86
C ARG A 352 20.32 -4.81 -7.67
N ALA A 353 19.51 -5.39 -8.56
CA ALA A 353 18.54 -4.65 -9.36
C ALA A 353 17.44 -3.98 -8.50
N ALA A 354 17.04 -4.60 -7.37
CA ALA A 354 16.11 -4.02 -6.41
C ALA A 354 16.76 -2.91 -5.56
N ILE A 355 17.97 -3.13 -5.02
CA ILE A 355 18.62 -2.13 -4.15
C ILE A 355 19.07 -0.88 -4.92
N GLU A 356 19.45 -1.00 -6.20
CA GLU A 356 19.76 0.17 -7.03
C GLU A 356 18.50 1.00 -7.36
N LYS A 357 17.30 0.39 -7.39
CA LYS A 357 16.02 1.13 -7.43
C LYS A 357 15.73 1.83 -6.11
N ALA A 358 15.89 1.15 -4.98
CA ALA A 358 15.77 1.77 -3.66
C ALA A 358 16.70 2.98 -3.52
N ARG A 359 17.95 2.87 -3.99
CA ARG A 359 18.95 3.97 -3.98
C ARG A 359 18.62 5.10 -4.96
N ALA A 360 17.93 4.82 -6.07
CA ALA A 360 17.47 5.88 -6.99
C ALA A 360 16.34 6.73 -6.38
N LEU A 361 15.57 6.17 -5.44
CA LEU A 361 14.46 6.83 -4.73
C LEU A 361 14.94 7.51 -3.44
N SER A 362 15.78 6.81 -2.67
CA SER A 362 16.32 7.23 -1.38
C SER A 362 17.85 7.22 -1.40
N PRO A 363 18.51 8.17 -2.09
CA PRO A 363 19.96 8.13 -2.32
C PRO A 363 20.81 8.33 -1.06
N ASN A 364 20.25 8.92 -0.01
CA ASN A 364 20.91 9.22 1.26
C ASN A 364 20.48 8.26 2.40
N ASP A 365 19.73 7.20 2.09
CA ASP A 365 19.27 6.23 3.09
C ASP A 365 20.40 5.27 3.46
N THR A 366 20.83 5.30 4.72
CA THR A 366 21.95 4.50 5.23
C THR A 366 21.61 3.01 5.31
N HIS A 367 20.33 2.63 5.40
CA HIS A 367 19.91 1.23 5.32
C HIS A 367 20.00 0.70 3.88
N VAL A 368 19.61 1.51 2.89
CA VAL A 368 19.80 1.21 1.47
C VAL A 368 21.29 1.10 1.11
N ALA A 369 22.10 2.05 1.59
CA ALA A 369 23.54 2.07 1.35
C ALA A 369 24.26 0.84 1.93
N GLY A 370 24.01 0.49 3.20
CA GLY A 370 24.65 -0.67 3.83
C GLY A 370 24.16 -2.01 3.27
N MET A 371 22.87 -2.12 2.92
CA MET A 371 22.35 -3.35 2.30
C MET A 371 22.94 -3.56 0.91
N ARG A 372 23.15 -2.46 0.16
CA ARG A 372 23.87 -2.48 -1.11
C ARG A 372 25.32 -2.93 -0.96
N ALA A 373 26.01 -2.52 0.10
CA ALA A 373 27.37 -2.98 0.38
C ALA A 373 27.41 -4.49 0.66
N LEU A 374 26.47 -5.04 1.44
CA LEU A 374 26.37 -6.50 1.64
C LEU A 374 26.11 -7.28 0.34
N ILE A 375 25.26 -6.76 -0.55
CA ILE A 375 25.04 -7.35 -1.88
C ILE A 375 26.34 -7.35 -2.69
N ILE A 376 27.08 -6.23 -2.73
CA ILE A 376 28.38 -6.12 -3.42
C ILE A 376 29.43 -7.10 -2.86
N ALA A 377 29.38 -7.42 -1.56
CA ALA A 377 30.27 -8.40 -0.95
C ALA A 377 30.03 -9.84 -1.43
N ASP A 378 28.77 -10.18 -1.74
CA ASP A 378 28.32 -11.53 -2.15
C ASP A 378 28.34 -11.73 -3.68
N GLU A 379 28.45 -10.66 -4.47
CA GLU A 379 28.43 -10.71 -5.95
C GLU A 379 29.55 -11.56 -6.60
N GLY A 380 30.68 -11.79 -5.92
CA GLY A 380 31.59 -12.91 -6.21
C GLY A 380 32.33 -12.96 -7.56
N PHE A 381 32.18 -11.98 -8.46
CA PHE A 381 32.67 -12.02 -9.86
C PHE A 381 34.19 -11.85 -10.06
N GLY A 382 35.01 -12.71 -9.43
CA GLY A 382 36.43 -12.87 -9.73
C GLY A 382 37.36 -11.69 -9.36
N ALA A 383 36.79 -10.54 -8.99
CA ALA A 383 37.46 -9.41 -8.36
C ALA A 383 37.05 -9.31 -6.89
N ASP A 384 37.89 -8.73 -6.04
CA ASP A 384 37.63 -8.61 -4.59
C ASP A 384 36.68 -7.45 -4.27
N THR A 385 35.44 -7.52 -4.78
CA THR A 385 34.36 -6.56 -4.48
C THR A 385 34.07 -6.45 -2.99
N TRP A 386 34.42 -7.48 -2.21
CA TRP A 386 34.45 -7.45 -0.75
C TRP A 386 35.26 -6.26 -0.19
N SER A 387 36.42 -5.93 -0.76
CA SER A 387 37.20 -4.76 -0.31
C SER A 387 36.46 -3.45 -0.58
N GLN A 388 35.69 -3.36 -1.67
CA GLN A 388 34.81 -2.22 -1.94
C GLN A 388 33.61 -2.18 -0.96
N ALA A 389 33.04 -3.32 -0.62
CA ALA A 389 31.95 -3.42 0.34
C ALA A 389 32.37 -3.01 1.77
N ILE A 390 33.59 -3.36 2.20
CA ILE A 390 34.14 -2.90 3.48
C ILE A 390 34.33 -1.39 3.47
N VAL A 391 34.92 -0.79 2.43
CA VAL A 391 35.07 0.68 2.36
C VAL A 391 33.71 1.38 2.44
N LEU A 392 32.69 0.90 1.70
CA LEU A 392 31.33 1.45 1.76
C LEU A 392 30.66 1.29 3.13
N LEU A 393 31.05 0.28 3.93
CA LEU A 393 30.55 0.09 5.29
C LEU A 393 31.33 0.93 6.31
N GLU A 394 32.64 1.09 6.14
CA GLU A 394 33.49 1.95 6.97
C GLU A 394 33.10 3.43 6.77
N GLU A 395 32.85 3.87 5.53
CA GLU A 395 32.29 5.20 5.20
C GLU A 395 30.93 5.47 5.89
N LEU A 396 30.11 4.43 6.12
CA LEU A 396 28.86 4.54 6.90
C LEU A 396 29.11 4.56 8.41
N LEU A 397 30.23 4.03 8.90
CA LEU A 397 30.56 3.97 10.33
C LEU A 397 31.22 5.25 10.88
N ASP A 398 31.62 6.17 10.00
CA ASP A 398 32.04 7.53 10.33
C ASP A 398 30.87 8.44 10.76
N ASP A 399 29.62 8.11 10.41
CA ASP A 399 28.42 8.80 10.90
C ASP A 399 28.10 8.35 12.35
N PRO A 400 28.11 9.26 13.35
CA PRO A 400 27.82 8.89 14.73
C PRO A 400 26.39 8.39 14.98
N GLU A 401 25.43 8.79 14.14
CA GLU A 401 24.02 8.41 14.25
C GLU A 401 23.69 7.11 13.48
N VAL A 402 24.69 6.48 12.84
CA VAL A 402 24.49 5.24 12.08
C VAL A 402 23.93 4.12 12.95
N SER A 403 22.95 3.39 12.39
CA SER A 403 22.35 2.23 13.06
C SER A 403 23.41 1.17 13.40
N PRO A 404 23.48 0.66 14.65
CA PRO A 404 24.51 -0.29 15.09
C PRO A 404 24.47 -1.65 14.37
N LEU A 405 23.42 -1.92 13.59
CA LEU A 405 23.37 -3.07 12.69
C LEU A 405 24.48 -3.03 11.62
N TRP A 406 24.92 -1.85 11.16
CA TRP A 406 26.04 -1.75 10.22
C TRP A 406 27.38 -2.07 10.87
N LEU A 407 27.58 -1.73 12.15
CA LEU A 407 28.76 -2.12 12.91
C LEU A 407 28.81 -3.65 13.11
N TYR A 408 27.66 -4.28 13.37
CA TYR A 408 27.52 -5.74 13.47
C TYR A 408 27.80 -6.43 12.13
N ASN A 409 27.19 -5.95 11.05
CA ASN A 409 27.34 -6.52 9.72
C ASN A 409 28.79 -6.44 9.22
N THR A 410 29.47 -5.32 9.46
CA THR A 410 30.90 -5.14 9.15
C THR A 410 31.77 -6.12 9.95
N ALA A 411 31.52 -6.26 11.25
CA ALA A 411 32.24 -7.19 12.12
C ALA A 411 32.07 -8.66 11.68
N GLN A 412 30.86 -9.08 11.30
CA GLN A 412 30.62 -10.43 10.78
C GLN A 412 31.27 -10.64 9.39
N LEU A 413 31.17 -9.66 8.49
CA LEU A 413 31.73 -9.74 7.14
C LEU A 413 33.27 -9.84 7.15
N LEU A 414 33.95 -9.13 8.06
CA LEU A 414 35.38 -9.29 8.34
C LEU A 414 35.70 -10.69 8.89
N ARG A 415 34.95 -11.13 9.91
CA ARG A 415 35.14 -12.43 10.58
C ARG A 415 34.98 -13.61 9.62
N GLN A 416 33.98 -13.61 8.76
CA GLN A 416 33.75 -14.68 7.76
C GLN A 416 34.92 -14.83 6.78
N ARG A 417 35.64 -13.74 6.48
CA ARG A 417 36.79 -13.73 5.55
C ARG A 417 38.13 -13.98 6.27
N GLY A 418 38.09 -14.36 7.55
CA GLY A 418 39.29 -14.59 8.36
C GLY A 418 40.13 -13.32 8.57
N ARG A 419 39.50 -12.15 8.57
CA ARG A 419 40.16 -10.87 8.83
C ARG A 419 40.03 -10.50 10.31
N THR A 420 41.00 -9.76 10.83
CA THR A 420 40.92 -9.14 12.15
C THR A 420 39.78 -8.13 12.14
N VAL A 421 38.80 -8.30 13.03
CA VAL A 421 37.81 -7.25 13.33
C VAL A 421 38.52 -6.19 14.19
N PRO A 422 38.38 -4.88 13.89
CA PRO A 422 39.03 -3.84 14.68
C PRO A 422 38.68 -3.90 16.17
N ASP A 423 39.67 -3.62 17.02
CA ASP A 423 39.50 -3.60 18.46
C ASP A 423 38.40 -2.61 18.88
N GLY A 424 37.53 -3.03 19.80
CA GLY A 424 36.42 -2.21 20.29
C GLY A 424 35.10 -2.40 19.54
N TYR A 425 35.06 -3.00 18.34
CA TYR A 425 33.81 -3.20 17.59
C TYR A 425 32.78 -4.03 18.38
N TRP A 426 33.18 -5.21 18.87
CA TRP A 426 32.30 -6.07 19.67
C TRP A 426 31.93 -5.43 21.01
N GLN A 427 32.86 -4.71 21.64
CA GLN A 427 32.66 -3.99 22.89
C GLN A 427 31.63 -2.86 22.74
N ARG A 428 31.71 -2.06 21.66
CA ARG A 428 30.72 -1.03 21.30
C ARG A 428 29.36 -1.68 21.02
N LEU A 429 29.32 -2.79 20.26
CA LEU A 429 28.09 -3.56 20.01
C LEU A 429 27.42 -4.01 21.31
N ALA A 430 28.19 -4.50 22.29
CA ALA A 430 27.67 -4.94 23.59
C ALA A 430 27.09 -3.82 24.48
N THR A 431 27.22 -2.54 24.11
CA THR A 431 26.55 -1.42 24.81
C THR A 431 25.14 -1.12 24.31
N TYR A 432 24.75 -1.59 23.11
CA TYR A 432 23.43 -1.32 22.54
C TYR A 432 22.37 -2.34 23.02
N THR A 433 21.09 -1.95 22.93
CA THR A 433 19.96 -2.88 23.04
C THR A 433 19.88 -3.72 21.75
N LEU A 434 20.48 -4.92 21.77
CA LEU A 434 20.53 -5.83 20.62
C LEU A 434 19.35 -6.84 20.60
N PRO A 435 18.83 -7.23 19.42
CA PRO A 435 17.93 -8.38 19.28
C PRO A 435 18.55 -9.66 19.86
N PHE A 436 17.75 -10.56 20.45
CA PHE A 436 18.26 -11.70 21.22
C PHE A 436 19.30 -12.58 20.48
N PRO A 437 19.10 -12.98 19.20
CA PRO A 437 20.10 -13.77 18.47
C PRO A 437 21.39 -12.98 18.19
N VAL A 438 21.27 -11.71 17.75
CA VAL A 438 22.41 -10.80 17.57
C VAL A 438 23.20 -10.64 18.86
N LYS A 439 22.49 -10.52 20.00
CA LYS A 439 23.08 -10.45 21.33
C LYS A 439 23.87 -11.71 21.66
N GLN A 440 23.31 -12.91 21.45
CA GLN A 440 24.05 -14.17 21.65
C GLN A 440 25.35 -14.20 20.82
N MET A 441 25.29 -13.77 19.56
CA MET A 441 26.44 -13.77 18.65
C MET A 441 27.51 -12.73 19.05
N VAL A 442 27.12 -11.55 19.54
CA VAL A 442 28.04 -10.53 20.09
C VAL A 442 28.65 -10.98 21.43
N CYS A 443 27.85 -11.53 22.34
CA CYS A 443 28.30 -11.99 23.65
C CYS A 443 29.19 -13.25 23.60
N ALA A 444 29.25 -13.92 22.45
CA ALA A 444 30.23 -14.97 22.17
C ALA A 444 31.60 -14.42 21.74
N GLN A 445 31.73 -13.11 21.47
CA GLN A 445 32.98 -12.46 21.03
C GLN A 445 33.55 -11.48 22.07
N THR A 446 32.70 -10.93 22.95
CA THR A 446 33.11 -10.06 24.07
C THR A 446 32.30 -10.39 25.33
N PRO A 447 32.82 -10.17 26.55
CA PRO A 447 31.99 -10.14 27.75
C PRO A 447 30.89 -9.10 27.62
N CYS A 448 29.64 -9.55 27.53
CA CYS A 448 28.47 -8.70 27.71
C CYS A 448 28.18 -8.53 29.19
N ALA A 449 27.83 -7.31 29.60
CA ALA A 449 27.04 -7.15 30.82
C ALA A 449 25.69 -7.88 30.64
N THR A 450 25.18 -8.51 31.70
CA THR A 450 23.73 -8.69 31.81
C THR A 450 23.13 -7.29 31.74
N SER A 451 22.21 -7.05 30.79
CA SER A 451 21.63 -5.72 30.55
C SER A 451 21.13 -5.15 31.87
N ALA A 452 21.84 -4.15 32.38
CA ALA A 452 21.59 -3.60 33.69
C ALA A 452 20.18 -3.02 33.67
N LYS A 453 19.25 -3.65 34.39
CA LYS A 453 17.93 -3.08 34.60
C LYS A 453 18.16 -1.79 35.37
N ASN A 454 18.01 -0.65 34.70
CA ASN A 454 17.90 0.62 35.36
C ASN A 454 16.76 0.47 36.36
N LYS A 455 16.98 0.78 37.63
CA LYS A 455 15.89 0.80 38.61
C LYS A 455 15.00 1.99 38.20
N PRO A 456 13.81 1.76 37.61
CA PRO A 456 13.02 2.86 37.11
C PRO A 456 12.50 3.68 38.31
N SER A 457 12.30 4.98 38.13
CA SER A 457 11.75 5.82 39.21
C SER A 457 10.23 5.64 39.37
N THR A 458 9.58 5.03 38.37
CA THR A 458 8.13 4.75 38.30
C THR A 458 7.94 3.62 37.29
N SER A 459 7.00 2.70 37.47
CA SER A 459 6.68 1.67 36.47
C SER A 459 5.57 2.12 35.50
N LEU A 460 5.39 1.42 34.37
CA LEU A 460 4.30 1.73 33.45
C LEU A 460 2.93 1.51 34.10
N GLU A 461 2.80 0.50 34.96
CA GLU A 461 1.59 0.17 35.72
C GLU A 461 1.27 1.21 36.82
N GLU A 462 2.26 1.94 37.29
CA GLU A 462 2.09 3.08 38.21
C GLU A 462 1.65 4.36 37.46
N LEU A 463 2.07 4.53 36.20
CA LEU A 463 1.60 5.63 35.32
C LEU A 463 0.22 5.33 34.69
N ILE A 464 -0.04 4.06 34.35
CA ILE A 464 -1.18 3.62 33.54
C ILE A 464 -1.90 2.48 34.25
N LYS A 465 -3.02 2.82 34.88
CA LYS A 465 -3.98 1.81 35.32
C LYS A 465 -4.75 1.29 34.10
N LEU A 466 -4.35 0.11 33.60
CA LEU A 466 -5.04 -0.53 32.48
C LEU A 466 -6.55 -0.69 32.73
N PRO A 467 -7.41 -0.42 31.73
CA PRO A 467 -8.87 -0.58 31.84
C PRO A 467 -9.28 -2.06 31.93
N VAL A 468 -8.55 -2.93 31.24
CA VAL A 468 -8.73 -4.39 31.23
C VAL A 468 -7.38 -5.06 31.45
N LYS A 469 -7.34 -6.12 32.26
CA LYS A 469 -6.09 -6.83 32.59
C LYS A 469 -5.61 -7.69 31.41
N LEU A 470 -4.39 -7.42 30.92
CA LEU A 470 -3.69 -8.28 29.95
C LEU A 470 -3.56 -9.73 30.45
N GLY A 471 -3.67 -10.69 29.54
CA GLY A 471 -3.69 -12.12 29.81
C GLY A 471 -4.94 -12.63 30.55
N SER A 472 -5.94 -11.78 30.87
CA SER A 472 -7.20 -12.26 31.44
C SER A 472 -8.06 -12.93 30.37
N TYR A 473 -8.75 -14.01 30.75
CA TYR A 473 -9.73 -14.65 29.87
C TYR A 473 -11.07 -13.93 30.02
N LEU A 474 -11.40 -13.05 29.07
CA LEU A 474 -12.48 -12.05 29.18
C LEU A 474 -13.82 -12.65 29.63
N ARG A 475 -14.19 -13.84 29.12
CA ARG A 475 -15.45 -14.50 29.47
C ARG A 475 -15.55 -14.91 30.96
N ARG A 476 -14.43 -14.96 31.70
CA ARG A 476 -14.37 -15.19 33.16
C ARG A 476 -14.17 -13.90 33.96
N ASP A 477 -14.14 -12.73 33.32
CA ASP A 477 -13.99 -11.43 33.94
C ASP A 477 -15.26 -10.58 33.71
N PRO A 478 -16.21 -10.56 34.66
CA PRO A 478 -17.44 -9.77 34.53
C PRO A 478 -17.19 -8.26 34.59
N GLN A 479 -16.09 -7.80 35.21
CA GLN A 479 -15.76 -6.38 35.30
C GLN A 479 -15.26 -5.87 33.95
N ALA A 480 -14.38 -6.62 33.29
CA ALA A 480 -13.96 -6.33 31.93
C ALA A 480 -15.12 -6.41 30.92
N GLN A 481 -16.03 -7.40 31.05
CA GLN A 481 -17.23 -7.48 30.19
C GLN A 481 -18.15 -6.26 30.36
N ALA A 482 -18.40 -5.82 31.60
CA ALA A 482 -19.18 -4.61 31.86
C ALA A 482 -18.48 -3.35 31.33
N TYR A 483 -17.15 -3.26 31.51
CA TYR A 483 -16.34 -2.14 31.03
C TYR A 483 -16.35 -2.03 29.49
N LEU A 484 -16.28 -3.15 28.78
CA LEU A 484 -16.26 -3.20 27.30
C LEU A 484 -17.66 -3.12 26.65
N THR A 485 -18.74 -3.01 27.44
CA THR A 485 -20.12 -2.93 26.93
C THR A 485 -20.42 -1.72 26.01
N PRO A 486 -19.88 -0.50 26.21
CA PRO A 486 -20.13 0.64 25.32
C PRO A 486 -19.16 0.75 24.12
N PHE A 487 -18.25 -0.21 23.95
CA PHE A 487 -17.25 -0.18 22.87
C PHE A 487 -17.86 -0.65 21.53
N THR A 488 -17.44 -0.04 20.42
CA THR A 488 -17.67 -0.61 19.08
C THR A 488 -16.97 -1.96 18.99
N ARG A 489 -17.69 -3.00 18.57
CA ARG A 489 -17.24 -4.39 18.62
C ARG A 489 -17.08 -4.98 17.21
N PHE A 490 -15.91 -5.49 16.90
CA PHE A 490 -15.61 -6.19 15.65
C PHE A 490 -15.18 -7.63 15.95
N ASP A 491 -16.08 -8.60 15.77
CA ASP A 491 -15.76 -10.03 15.87
C ASP A 491 -15.11 -10.55 14.59
N PHE A 492 -14.26 -11.58 14.71
CA PHE A 492 -13.65 -12.27 13.58
C PHE A 492 -13.33 -13.75 13.90
N ASP A 493 -13.49 -14.62 12.90
CA ASP A 493 -13.07 -16.02 12.92
C ASP A 493 -12.46 -16.38 11.57
N TRP A 494 -11.13 -16.49 11.52
CA TRP A 494 -10.40 -16.85 10.31
C TRP A 494 -10.09 -18.34 10.31
N GLN A 495 -11.13 -19.11 10.00
CA GLN A 495 -11.10 -20.58 9.90
C GLN A 495 -10.60 -21.28 11.18
N LYS A 496 -10.86 -20.68 12.35
CA LYS A 496 -10.40 -21.08 13.69
C LYS A 496 -8.88 -21.06 13.91
N ALA A 497 -8.09 -20.64 12.91
CA ALA A 497 -6.65 -20.48 13.06
C ALA A 497 -6.33 -19.26 13.93
N VAL A 498 -6.99 -18.14 13.66
CA VAL A 498 -7.01 -16.93 14.50
C VAL A 498 -8.45 -16.45 14.58
N TYR A 499 -8.97 -16.32 15.81
CA TYR A 499 -10.34 -15.87 16.08
C TYR A 499 -10.37 -15.02 17.35
N GLY A 500 -11.31 -14.08 17.42
CA GLY A 500 -11.32 -13.09 18.48
C GLY A 500 -12.30 -11.94 18.28
N THR A 501 -12.08 -10.90 19.07
CA THR A 501 -12.88 -9.69 19.09
C THR A 501 -11.97 -8.48 19.28
N LEU A 502 -12.18 -7.44 18.47
CA LEU A 502 -11.66 -6.10 18.72
C LEU A 502 -12.75 -5.25 19.36
N TYR A 503 -12.35 -4.43 20.33
CA TYR A 503 -13.19 -3.42 20.96
C TYR A 503 -12.55 -2.05 20.74
N GLN A 504 -13.32 -1.03 20.34
CA GLN A 504 -12.83 0.32 20.04
C GLN A 504 -13.72 1.42 20.65
N THR A 505 -13.08 2.47 21.12
CA THR A 505 -13.63 3.81 21.39
C THR A 505 -12.66 4.85 20.80
N PRO A 506 -13.01 6.15 20.73
CA PRO A 506 -12.08 7.18 20.26
C PRO A 506 -10.78 7.29 21.09
N THR A 507 -10.75 6.78 22.33
CA THR A 507 -9.60 6.86 23.24
C THR A 507 -8.90 5.53 23.50
N GLU A 508 -9.55 4.39 23.27
CA GLU A 508 -9.02 3.07 23.66
C GLU A 508 -9.38 1.97 22.65
N GLU A 509 -8.45 1.04 22.43
CA GLU A 509 -8.68 -0.18 21.64
C GLU A 509 -8.16 -1.42 22.37
N ILE A 510 -8.93 -2.51 22.38
CA ILE A 510 -8.57 -3.77 23.05
C ILE A 510 -8.68 -4.92 22.05
N LEU A 511 -7.61 -5.71 21.93
CA LEU A 511 -7.59 -6.94 21.15
C LEU A 511 -7.73 -8.15 22.08
N VAL A 512 -8.72 -8.98 21.78
CA VAL A 512 -8.98 -10.27 22.44
C VAL A 512 -8.82 -11.40 21.43
N LEU A 513 -7.82 -12.27 21.60
CA LEU A 513 -7.60 -13.46 20.77
C LEU A 513 -7.85 -14.73 21.57
N ALA A 514 -8.56 -15.71 20.98
CA ALA A 514 -9.00 -16.93 21.63
C ALA A 514 -9.79 -16.73 22.96
N GLY A 515 -10.27 -15.51 23.21
CA GLY A 515 -10.92 -15.10 24.46
C GLY A 515 -9.99 -14.51 25.54
N TYR A 516 -8.69 -14.38 25.27
CA TYR A 516 -7.69 -13.75 26.14
C TYR A 516 -7.36 -12.33 25.70
N VAL A 517 -7.14 -11.41 26.64
CA VAL A 517 -6.83 -10.00 26.39
C VAL A 517 -5.34 -9.85 26.07
N GLU A 518 -5.01 -9.68 24.78
CA GLU A 518 -3.63 -9.80 24.29
C GLU A 518 -2.92 -8.46 24.11
N MET A 519 -3.67 -7.41 23.80
CA MET A 519 -3.14 -6.05 23.62
C MET A 519 -4.17 -5.01 24.05
N VAL A 520 -3.70 -3.98 24.74
CA VAL A 520 -4.44 -2.75 25.03
C VAL A 520 -3.72 -1.59 24.36
N VAL A 521 -4.48 -0.70 23.72
CA VAL A 521 -4.01 0.53 23.10
C VAL A 521 -4.77 1.70 23.70
N LEU A 522 -4.04 2.75 24.05
CA LEU A 522 -4.56 3.95 24.69
C LEU A 522 -4.09 5.18 23.92
N HIS A 523 -5.01 6.08 23.59
CA HIS A 523 -4.79 7.32 22.84
C HIS A 523 -4.89 8.56 23.75
N ASP A 524 -4.32 9.68 23.31
CA ASP A 524 -4.47 11.01 23.94
C ASP A 524 -4.13 11.07 25.46
N LEU A 525 -3.22 10.19 25.90
CA LEU A 525 -2.80 10.09 27.29
C LEU A 525 -2.07 11.37 27.77
N ALA A 526 -2.48 11.87 28.94
CA ALA A 526 -1.85 13.00 29.63
C ALA A 526 -0.53 12.59 30.35
N ILE A 527 0.38 11.94 29.62
CA ILE A 527 1.67 11.43 30.12
C ILE A 527 2.79 12.19 29.41
N SER A 528 3.76 12.68 30.19
CA SER A 528 4.93 13.39 29.64
C SER A 528 5.95 12.42 29.05
N VAL A 529 6.75 12.91 28.10
CA VAL A 529 7.81 12.15 27.45
C VAL A 529 8.87 11.69 28.46
N GLU A 530 9.14 12.50 29.49
CA GLU A 530 10.07 12.21 30.58
C GLU A 530 9.53 11.11 31.50
N GLN A 531 8.24 11.13 31.84
CA GLN A 531 7.58 10.07 32.62
C GLN A 531 7.66 8.74 31.88
N LEU A 532 7.33 8.75 30.58
CA LEU A 532 7.39 7.57 29.73
C LEU A 532 8.82 7.03 29.56
N GLN A 533 9.81 7.92 29.43
CA GLN A 533 11.22 7.53 29.40
C GLN A 533 11.67 6.88 30.72
N ALA A 534 11.25 7.44 31.86
CA ALA A 534 11.57 6.92 33.19
C ALA A 534 10.90 5.58 33.52
N ALA A 535 9.81 5.22 32.81
CA ALA A 535 9.09 3.96 32.96
C ALA A 535 9.77 2.76 32.28
N CYS A 536 10.75 2.98 31.40
CA CYS A 536 11.47 1.88 30.77
C CYS A 536 12.67 1.41 31.64
N PRO A 537 12.72 0.14 32.09
CA PRO A 537 13.87 -0.39 32.84
C PRO A 537 15.09 -0.70 31.95
N PHE A 538 15.01 -0.44 30.64
CA PHE A 538 16.04 -0.70 29.63
C PHE A 538 16.34 0.58 28.82
N PRO A 539 17.42 0.63 28.03
CA PRO A 539 17.60 1.68 27.04
C PRO A 539 16.54 1.55 25.95
N LEU A 540 15.70 2.58 25.80
CA LEU A 540 14.64 2.66 24.79
C LEU A 540 15.18 2.41 23.38
N GLN A 541 14.49 1.56 22.63
CA GLN A 541 14.65 1.52 21.18
C GLN A 541 13.80 2.64 20.58
N LYS A 542 14.36 3.39 19.61
CA LYS A 542 13.69 4.51 18.95
C LYS A 542 13.78 4.32 17.43
N THR A 543 12.65 4.47 16.76
CA THR A 543 12.52 4.32 15.31
C THR A 543 11.73 5.49 14.77
N ASP A 544 12.29 6.24 13.81
CA ASP A 544 11.56 7.33 13.15
C ASP A 544 10.51 6.77 12.18
N VAL A 545 9.36 7.44 12.12
CA VAL A 545 8.21 7.10 11.28
C VAL A 545 7.66 8.36 10.62
N VAL A 546 6.81 8.23 9.59
CA VAL A 546 6.33 9.37 8.79
C VAL A 546 5.60 10.42 9.63
N GLN A 547 4.90 10.00 10.69
CA GLN A 547 4.17 10.90 11.60
C GLN A 547 4.89 11.21 12.92
N GLY A 548 6.13 10.74 13.15
CA GLY A 548 6.85 11.01 14.39
C GLY A 548 7.95 9.99 14.72
N GLN A 549 8.00 9.52 15.96
CA GLN A 549 8.98 8.54 16.42
C GLN A 549 8.29 7.47 17.29
N LEU A 550 8.46 6.20 16.94
CA LEU A 550 8.02 5.07 17.75
C LEU A 550 9.10 4.73 18.78
N TRP A 551 8.74 4.76 20.06
CA TRP A 551 9.58 4.32 21.17
C TRP A 551 9.15 2.93 21.61
N HIS A 552 10.09 2.00 21.79
CA HIS A 552 9.80 0.62 22.19
C HIS A 552 10.58 0.21 23.44
N CYS A 553 9.90 -0.51 24.33
CA CYS A 553 10.41 -1.04 25.57
C CYS A 553 9.70 -2.37 25.92
N ASP A 554 10.26 -3.49 25.50
CA ASP A 554 9.92 -4.85 25.98
C ASP A 554 8.44 -5.24 25.74
N THR A 555 7.57 -5.00 26.71
CA THR A 555 6.12 -5.29 26.66
C THR A 555 5.27 -4.13 26.15
N TRP A 556 5.85 -2.95 25.89
CA TRP A 556 5.13 -1.78 25.39
C TRP A 556 5.88 -1.00 24.30
N SER A 557 5.12 -0.19 23.57
CA SER A 557 5.63 0.78 22.60
C SER A 557 4.74 2.03 22.58
N ALA A 558 5.25 3.18 22.16
CA ALA A 558 4.52 4.44 22.16
C ALA A 558 4.88 5.29 20.94
N LEU A 559 3.86 5.84 20.25
CA LEU A 559 4.05 6.78 19.16
C LEU A 559 4.09 8.21 19.71
N LEU A 560 5.22 8.90 19.49
CA LEU A 560 5.41 10.30 19.84
C LEU A 560 5.35 11.15 18.57
N GLN A 561 4.59 12.24 18.59
CA GLN A 561 4.52 13.23 17.53
C GLN A 561 4.60 14.63 18.14
N ALA A 562 5.49 15.48 17.62
CA ALA A 562 5.74 16.83 18.14
C ALA A 562 6.00 16.89 19.67
N GLN A 563 6.75 15.91 20.21
CA GLN A 563 7.03 15.72 21.64
C GLN A 563 5.79 15.52 22.53
N LYS A 564 4.64 15.12 21.96
CA LYS A 564 3.48 14.57 22.68
C LYS A 564 3.35 13.08 22.41
N VAL A 565 3.03 12.30 23.45
CA VAL A 565 2.62 10.89 23.32
C VAL A 565 1.22 10.86 22.71
N GLN A 566 1.07 10.25 21.54
CA GLN A 566 -0.23 10.16 20.84
C GLN A 566 -0.95 8.86 21.17
N GLN A 567 -0.22 7.74 21.20
CA GLN A 567 -0.74 6.43 21.59
C GLN A 567 0.33 5.56 22.27
N ILE A 568 -0.10 4.69 23.18
CA ILE A 568 0.72 3.63 23.79
C ILE A 568 0.07 2.27 23.52
N TRP A 569 0.88 1.30 23.09
CA TRP A 569 0.51 -0.10 22.86
C TRP A 569 1.15 -0.97 23.93
N ILE A 570 0.38 -1.84 24.58
CA ILE A 570 0.84 -2.66 25.71
C ILE A 570 0.36 -4.09 25.48
N VAL A 571 1.29 -5.07 25.47
CA VAL A 571 1.02 -6.48 25.10
C VAL A 571 1.25 -7.47 26.24
N ASN A 572 0.62 -8.64 26.12
CA ASN A 572 0.81 -9.77 27.03
C ASN A 572 2.21 -10.42 26.91
N ASP A 573 3.05 -10.17 27.91
CA ASP A 573 4.43 -10.64 28.11
C ASP A 573 4.62 -12.16 27.92
N GLU A 574 3.63 -12.99 28.27
CA GLU A 574 3.72 -14.45 28.17
C GLU A 574 3.90 -14.97 26.72
N THR A 575 3.66 -14.12 25.72
CA THR A 575 3.81 -14.48 24.30
C THR A 575 5.20 -14.30 23.70
N GLN A 576 6.06 -13.43 24.26
CA GLN A 576 7.39 -13.12 23.70
C GLN A 576 8.52 -14.08 24.15
N LYS A 577 8.22 -15.09 24.98
CA LYS A 577 9.24 -15.96 25.64
C LYS A 577 9.39 -17.35 25.01
N LYS A 578 9.25 -17.44 23.69
CA LYS A 578 9.39 -18.67 22.89
C LYS A 578 10.20 -18.45 21.63
#